data_AF-A0A352WWG7-F1
#
_entry.id   AF-A0A352WWG7-F1
#
_cell.length_a   1.000
_cell.length_b   1.000
_cell.length_c   1.000
_cell.angle_alpha   90.00
_cell.angle_beta   90.00
_cell.angle_gamma   90.00
#
_symmetry.space_group_name_H-M   'P 1'
#
loop_
_entity.id
_entity.type
_entity.pdbx_description
1 polymer ?
#
loop_
_entity_poly.entity_id
_entity_poly.type
_entity_poly.pdbx_seq_one_letter_code
_entity_poly.pdbx_strand_id
1 'polypeptide(L)'
;YVLYTLFYLLVEYVTIMGYVVFAFMLSTVTRSTAVSTGISIGVYGGGRLVTAIMNNMVKWEMLKFIPFNHLNLSDKLFSYRNLILTNNDMNILNMVFNNGPVTGTLFSVLYLATLLFTMGWIAFDSFTRRDI
;
A
#
# COMPACT_ATOMS: atom_id res chain seq x y z
N TYR A 1 -3.07 -16.13 -20.28
CA TYR A 1 -2.97 -14.66 -20.21
C TYR A 1 -4.16 -14.04 -19.46
N VAL A 2 -5.40 -14.17 -19.97
CA VAL A 2 -6.60 -13.54 -19.35
C VAL A 2 -6.79 -13.90 -17.87
N LEU A 3 -6.69 -15.19 -17.53
CA LEU A 3 -6.86 -15.68 -16.16
C LEU A 3 -5.76 -15.19 -15.20
N TYR A 4 -4.53 -15.02 -15.70
CA TYR A 4 -3.41 -14.43 -14.94
C TYR A 4 -3.64 -12.95 -14.67
N THR A 5 -4.11 -12.19 -15.66
CA THR A 5 -4.47 -10.77 -15.51
C THR A 5 -5.62 -10.57 -14.52
N LEU A 6 -6.62 -11.46 -14.55
CA LEU A 6 -7.75 -11.41 -13.62
C LEU A 6 -7.28 -11.57 -12.16
N PHE A 7 -6.44 -12.56 -11.88
CA PHE A 7 -5.90 -12.74 -10.53
C PHE A 7 -5.00 -11.60 -10.08
N TYR A 8 -4.20 -11.03 -10.99
CA TYR A 8 -3.43 -9.83 -10.70
C TYR A 8 -4.36 -8.68 -10.25
N LEU A 9 -5.43 -8.41 -11.00
CA LEU A 9 -6.37 -7.33 -10.70
C LEU A 9 -7.06 -7.55 -9.36
N LEU A 10 -7.48 -8.78 -9.05
CA LEU A 10 -8.08 -9.10 -7.76
C LEU A 10 -7.15 -8.77 -6.58
N VAL A 11 -5.86 -9.09 -6.71
CA VAL A 11 -4.88 -8.75 -5.67
C VAL A 11 -4.62 -7.25 -5.58
N GLU A 12 -4.61 -6.54 -6.71
CA GLU A 12 -4.50 -5.08 -6.73
C GLU A 12 -5.70 -4.39 -6.06
N TYR A 13 -6.90 -4.94 -6.18
CA TYR A 13 -8.07 -4.45 -5.44
C TYR A 13 -7.93 -4.61 -3.92
N VAL A 14 -7.23 -5.63 -3.43
CA VAL A 14 -6.96 -5.78 -1.99
C VAL A 14 -6.11 -4.61 -1.48
N THR A 15 -5.13 -4.16 -2.26
CA THR A 15 -4.34 -2.97 -1.95
C THR A 15 -5.21 -1.72 -1.85
N ILE A 16 -6.11 -1.53 -2.81
CA ILE A 16 -7.05 -0.40 -2.84
C ILE A 16 -7.98 -0.45 -1.61
N MET A 17 -8.48 -1.63 -1.25
CA MET A 17 -9.27 -1.83 -0.03
C MET A 17 -8.51 -1.39 1.23
N GLY A 18 -7.20 -1.62 1.30
CA GLY A 18 -6.36 -1.09 2.39
C GLY A 18 -6.42 0.42 2.53
N TYR A 19 -6.35 1.16 1.42
CA TYR A 19 -6.49 2.61 1.44
C TYR A 19 -7.91 3.08 1.78
N VAL A 20 -8.93 2.33 1.36
CA VAL A 20 -10.33 2.62 1.73
C VAL A 20 -10.55 2.44 3.23
N VAL A 21 -10.07 1.35 3.83
CA VAL A 21 -10.14 1.13 5.28
C VAL A 21 -9.35 2.18 6.05
N PHE A 22 -8.19 2.59 5.52
CA PHE A 22 -7.42 3.70 6.09
C PHE A 22 -8.19 5.03 6.02
N ALA A 23 -8.80 5.36 4.88
CA ALA A 23 -9.63 6.56 4.73
C ALA A 23 -10.85 6.50 5.66
N PHE A 24 -11.46 5.33 5.81
CA PHE A 24 -12.59 5.11 6.71
C PHE A 24 -12.17 5.34 8.17
N MET A 25 -11.07 4.73 8.63
CA MET A 25 -10.49 4.99 9.95
C MET A 25 -10.20 6.48 10.16
N LEU A 26 -9.60 7.16 9.17
CA LEU A 26 -9.32 8.58 9.32
C LEU A 26 -10.60 9.40 9.37
N SER A 27 -11.64 9.04 8.61
CA SER A 27 -12.93 9.71 8.60
C SER A 27 -13.58 9.67 9.98
N THR A 28 -13.45 8.54 10.70
CA THR A 28 -14.05 8.36 12.02
C THR A 28 -13.29 9.08 13.12
N VAL A 29 -11.97 9.11 12.99
CA VAL A 29 -11.08 9.78 13.95
C VAL A 29 -11.13 11.29 13.78
N THR A 30 -11.10 11.79 12.54
CA THR A 30 -11.04 13.23 12.24
C THR A 30 -12.41 13.89 12.10
N ARG A 31 -13.49 13.09 12.00
CA ARG A 31 -14.87 13.57 11.77
C ARG A 31 -15.02 14.45 10.53
N SER A 32 -14.16 14.23 9.53
CA SER A 32 -14.19 14.98 8.27
C SER A 32 -13.86 14.06 7.11
N THR A 33 -14.84 13.90 6.22
CA THR A 33 -14.70 13.10 4.99
C THR A 33 -13.72 13.74 4.02
N ALA A 34 -13.71 15.08 3.91
CA ALA A 34 -12.80 15.80 3.02
C ALA A 34 -11.33 15.61 3.44
N VAL A 35 -11.06 15.67 4.75
CA VAL A 35 -9.70 15.48 5.29
C VAL A 35 -9.26 14.03 5.11
N SER A 36 -10.14 13.06 5.37
CA SER A 36 -9.81 11.64 5.25
C SER A 36 -9.53 11.22 3.79
N THR A 37 -10.34 11.68 2.84
CA THR A 37 -10.12 11.40 1.42
C THR A 37 -8.88 12.12 0.90
N GLY A 38 -8.67 13.38 1.30
CA GLY A 38 -7.49 14.15 0.89
C GLY A 38 -6.19 13.51 1.36
N ILE A 39 -6.13 13.11 2.63
CA ILE A 39 -4.94 12.46 3.21
C ILE A 39 -4.71 11.08 2.59
N SER A 40 -5.75 10.26 2.41
CA SER A 40 -5.58 8.92 1.81
C SER A 40 -5.08 8.98 0.36
N ILE A 41 -5.58 9.91 -0.46
CA ILE A 41 -5.08 10.16 -1.82
C ILE A 41 -3.63 10.67 -1.78
N GLY A 42 -3.35 11.64 -0.91
CA GLY A 42 -1.99 12.18 -0.74
C GLY A 42 -0.99 11.11 -0.29
N VAL A 43 -1.40 10.19 0.57
CA VAL A 43 -0.58 9.07 1.04
C VAL A 43 -0.42 8.00 -0.05
N TYR A 44 -1.45 7.72 -0.86
CA TYR A 44 -1.34 6.79 -1.98
C TYR A 44 -0.27 7.24 -2.99
N GLY A 45 -0.31 8.52 -3.41
CA GLY A 45 0.67 9.07 -4.35
C GLY A 45 2.03 9.38 -3.70
N GLY A 46 2.02 10.03 -2.54
CA GLY A 46 3.21 10.52 -1.85
C GLY A 46 3.98 9.42 -1.12
N GLY A 47 3.31 8.38 -0.60
CA GLY A 47 3.96 7.32 0.17
C GLY A 47 5.05 6.60 -0.62
N ARG A 48 4.81 6.30 -1.91
CA ARG A 48 5.81 5.69 -2.79
C ARG A 48 7.03 6.59 -3.02
N LEU A 49 6.82 7.89 -3.21
CA LEU A 49 7.91 8.87 -3.37
C LEU A 49 8.76 8.99 -2.11
N VAL A 50 8.11 9.09 -0.94
CA VAL A 50 8.80 9.18 0.35
C VAL A 50 9.63 7.92 0.61
N THR A 51 9.07 6.73 0.38
CA THR A 51 9.82 5.48 0.53
C THR A 51 11.00 5.39 -0.43
N ALA A 52 10.83 5.78 -1.70
CA ALA A 52 11.90 5.79 -2.68
C ALA A 52 13.06 6.69 -2.25
N ILE A 53 12.77 7.89 -1.76
CA ILE A 53 13.78 8.82 -1.24
C ILE A 53 14.46 8.22 0.00
N MET A 54 13.69 7.70 0.95
CA MET A 54 14.23 7.13 2.20
C MET A 54 15.18 5.94 1.94
N ASN A 55 14.83 5.05 1.02
CA ASN A 55 15.68 3.89 0.68
C ASN A 55 17.00 4.27 0.01
N ASN A 56 17.04 5.39 -0.72
CA ASN A 56 18.27 5.90 -1.31
C ASN A 56 19.19 6.55 -0.28
N MET A 57 18.63 7.10 0.81
CA MET A 57 19.40 7.79 1.84
C MET A 57 19.83 6.88 2.99
N VAL A 58 19.02 5.88 3.35
CA VAL A 58 19.25 5.02 4.52
C VAL A 58 18.86 3.58 4.20
N LYS A 59 19.86 2.67 4.16
CA LYS A 59 19.60 1.22 4.14
C LYS A 59 19.34 0.72 5.57
N TRP A 60 18.17 1.05 6.11
CA TRP A 60 17.75 0.59 7.44
C TRP A 60 16.75 -0.55 7.33
N GLU A 61 17.03 -1.64 8.06
CA GLU A 61 16.12 -2.79 8.22
C GLU A 61 14.74 -2.35 8.74
N MET A 62 14.66 -1.24 9.50
CA MET A 62 13.42 -0.71 10.03
C MET A 62 12.45 -0.18 8.96
N LEU A 63 12.95 0.16 7.76
CA LEU A 63 12.09 0.58 6.64
C LEU A 63 11.17 -0.55 6.18
N LYS A 64 11.49 -1.81 6.49
CA LYS A 64 10.62 -2.97 6.24
C LYS A 64 9.35 -2.96 7.09
N PHE A 65 9.23 -2.14 8.12
CA PHE A 65 8.00 -2.04 8.94
C PHE A 65 7.09 -0.88 8.53
N ILE A 66 7.46 -0.13 7.48
CA ILE A 66 6.60 0.93 6.97
C ILE A 66 5.40 0.27 6.27
N PRO A 67 4.16 0.57 6.69
CA PRO A 67 2.98 -0.12 6.19
C PRO A 67 2.78 0.02 4.68
N PHE A 68 3.17 1.15 4.11
CA PHE A 68 3.09 1.43 2.67
C PHE A 68 3.95 0.48 1.82
N ASN A 69 4.99 -0.13 2.40
CA ASN A 69 5.87 -1.05 1.68
C ASN A 69 5.23 -2.43 1.44
N HIS A 70 4.16 -2.75 2.17
CA HIS A 70 3.43 -4.01 2.03
C HIS A 70 2.16 -3.87 1.19
N LEU A 71 1.69 -2.65 0.97
CA LEU A 71 0.49 -2.38 0.17
C LEU A 71 0.69 -2.77 -1.30
N ASN A 72 1.91 -2.75 -1.85
CA ASN A 72 2.14 -3.22 -3.22
C ASN A 72 2.29 -4.76 -3.32
N LEU A 73 1.21 -5.49 -3.04
CA LEU A 73 1.22 -6.96 -3.01
C LEU A 73 1.11 -7.59 -4.40
N SER A 74 0.37 -6.95 -5.31
CA SER A 74 0.15 -7.43 -6.68
C SER A 74 1.46 -7.56 -7.46
N ASP A 75 2.32 -6.55 -7.40
CA ASP A 75 3.65 -6.58 -8.03
C ASP A 75 4.58 -7.61 -7.41
N LYS A 76 4.41 -7.96 -6.13
CA LYS A 76 5.24 -8.97 -5.44
C LYS A 76 4.81 -10.40 -5.69
N LEU A 77 3.50 -10.64 -5.82
CA LEU A 77 2.95 -11.97 -6.12
C LEU A 77 3.05 -12.30 -7.60
N PHE A 78 3.01 -11.29 -8.46
CA PHE A 78 3.01 -11.43 -9.92
C PHE A 78 4.18 -10.70 -10.59
N SER A 79 5.39 -10.85 -10.05
CA SER A 79 6.61 -10.16 -10.54
C SER A 79 6.90 -10.39 -12.04
N TYR A 80 6.47 -11.53 -12.59
CA TYR A 80 6.63 -11.87 -14.01
C TYR A 80 5.82 -10.98 -14.96
N ARG A 81 4.78 -10.28 -14.48
CA ARG A 81 3.99 -9.36 -15.31
C ARG A 81 4.81 -8.14 -15.75
N ASN A 82 5.63 -7.61 -14.84
CA ASN A 82 6.48 -6.46 -15.13
C ASN A 82 7.55 -6.82 -16.16
N LEU A 83 8.11 -8.04 -16.11
CA LEU A 83 9.06 -8.53 -17.13
C LEU A 83 8.46 -8.60 -18.54
N ILE A 84 7.16 -8.90 -18.67
CA ILE A 84 6.48 -9.01 -19.97
C ILE A 84 6.21 -7.62 -20.58
N LEU A 85 6.03 -6.59 -19.75
CA LEU A 85 5.77 -5.21 -20.18
C LEU A 85 7.05 -4.36 -20.36
N THR A 86 8.22 -4.84 -19.88
CA THR A 86 9.48 -4.07 -19.85
C THR A 86 10.29 -4.13 -21.15
N ASN A 87 9.75 -4.68 -22.25
CA ASN A 87 10.49 -4.73 -23.51
C ASN A 87 10.61 -3.40 -24.26
N ASN A 88 10.05 -2.27 -23.78
CA ASN A 88 10.10 -1.08 -24.62
C ASN A 88 10.22 0.35 -24.05
N ASP A 89 10.33 0.64 -22.75
CA ASP A 89 10.47 2.06 -22.36
C ASP A 89 11.36 2.34 -21.15
N MET A 90 12.49 3.01 -21.46
CA MET A 90 13.20 4.01 -20.68
C MET A 90 12.47 4.44 -19.41
N ASN A 91 12.95 4.08 -18.21
CA ASN A 91 12.37 4.62 -16.99
C ASN A 91 13.37 4.67 -15.83
N ILE A 92 14.11 5.77 -15.77
CA ILE A 92 14.75 6.26 -14.53
C ILE A 92 13.69 6.33 -13.40
N LEU A 93 12.44 6.62 -13.76
CA LEU A 93 11.28 6.58 -12.87
C LEU A 93 10.97 5.13 -12.37
N ASN A 94 11.12 4.09 -13.20
CA ASN A 94 10.97 2.70 -12.73
C ASN A 94 12.05 2.35 -11.71
N MET A 95 13.29 2.82 -11.91
CA MET A 95 14.38 2.56 -10.96
C MET A 95 14.12 3.26 -9.63
N VAL A 96 13.63 4.50 -9.62
CA VAL A 96 13.30 5.22 -8.37
C VAL A 96 12.14 4.56 -7.64
N PHE A 97 11.11 4.10 -8.35
CA PHE A 97 9.89 3.55 -7.74
C PHE A 97 9.93 2.03 -7.46
N ASN A 98 10.85 1.26 -8.07
CA ASN A 98 11.01 -0.18 -7.80
C ASN A 98 12.11 -0.52 -6.79
N ASN A 99 12.91 0.45 -6.33
CA ASN A 99 13.87 0.27 -5.23
C ASN A 99 13.16 0.28 -3.85
N GLY A 100 12.07 -0.48 -3.73
CA GLY A 100 11.43 -0.77 -2.44
C GLY A 100 12.28 -1.73 -1.61
N PRO A 101 12.15 -1.76 -0.28
CA PRO A 101 12.92 -2.71 0.52
C PRO A 101 12.45 -4.13 0.18
N VAL A 102 13.40 -5.02 -0.07
CA VAL A 102 13.14 -6.43 -0.35
C VAL A 102 12.50 -7.04 0.89
N THR A 103 11.19 -7.22 0.82
CA THR A 103 10.35 -7.74 1.90
C THR A 103 9.73 -9.03 1.39
N GLY A 104 9.78 -10.08 2.22
CA GLY A 104 9.19 -11.37 1.85
C GLY A 104 7.71 -11.21 1.50
N THR A 105 7.24 -11.96 0.49
CA THR A 105 5.83 -12.01 0.09
C THR A 105 4.95 -12.43 1.26
N LEU A 106 5.32 -13.52 1.94
CA LEU A 106 4.60 -14.04 3.11
C LEU A 106 4.53 -13.04 4.26
N PHE A 107 5.64 -12.34 4.55
CA PHE A 107 5.67 -11.29 5.56
C PHE A 107 4.73 -10.13 5.19
N SER A 108 4.70 -9.73 3.91
CA SER A 108 3.81 -8.66 3.44
C SER A 108 2.33 -9.03 3.55
N VAL A 109 1.96 -10.28 3.25
CA VAL A 109 0.57 -10.76 3.38
C VAL A 109 0.13 -10.73 4.85
N LEU A 110 0.94 -11.30 5.75
CA LEU A 110 0.60 -11.35 7.18
C LEU A 110 0.53 -9.94 7.77
N TYR A 111 1.51 -9.09 7.45
CA TYR A 111 1.54 -7.71 7.92
C TYR A 111 0.31 -6.93 7.43
N LEU A 112 -0.06 -7.07 6.16
CA LEU A 112 -1.23 -6.40 5.59
C LEU A 112 -2.54 -6.89 6.22
N ALA A 113 -2.66 -8.19 6.51
CA ALA A 113 -3.81 -8.75 7.22
C ALA A 113 -3.92 -8.17 8.65
N THR A 114 -2.82 -8.12 9.39
CA THR A 114 -2.79 -7.53 10.73
C THR A 114 -3.12 -6.04 10.68
N LEU A 115 -2.59 -5.31 9.71
CA LEU A 115 -2.83 -3.88 9.53
C LEU A 115 -4.30 -3.57 9.21
N LEU A 116 -4.92 -4.33 8.30
CA LEU A 116 -6.35 -4.19 8.01
C LEU A 116 -7.21 -4.45 9.25
N PHE A 117 -6.85 -5.48 10.02
CA PHE A 117 -7.56 -5.82 11.25
C PHE A 117 -7.45 -4.70 12.29
N THR A 118 -6.25 -4.17 12.54
CA THR A 118 -6.07 -3.09 13.53
C THR A 118 -6.71 -1.78 13.09
N MET A 119 -6.60 -1.39 11.82
CA MET A 119 -7.26 -0.19 11.31
C MET A 119 -8.79 -0.31 11.39
N GLY A 120 -9.35 -1.47 11.01
CA GLY A 120 -10.78 -1.73 11.14
C GLY A 120 -11.25 -1.71 12.59
N TRP A 121 -10.48 -2.31 13.49
CA TRP A 121 -10.77 -2.28 14.93
C TRP A 121 -10.76 -0.87 15.51
N ILE A 122 -9.74 -0.05 15.17
CA ILE A 122 -9.65 1.34 15.62
C ILE A 122 -10.82 2.16 15.05
N ALA A 123 -11.19 1.95 13.78
CA ALA A 123 -12.34 2.61 13.19
C ALA A 123 -13.61 2.28 13.98
N PHE A 124 -13.85 1.00 14.27
CA PHE A 124 -15.03 0.53 15.01
C PHE A 124 -15.06 1.03 16.46
N ASP A 125 -13.94 0.99 17.17
CA ASP A 125 -13.84 1.52 18.54
C ASP A 125 -14.09 3.04 18.56
N SER A 126 -13.53 3.77 17.58
CA SER A 126 -13.78 5.21 17.43
C SER A 126 -15.23 5.53 17.12
N PHE A 127 -15.90 4.75 16.26
CA PHE A 127 -17.34 4.87 16.03
C PHE A 127 -18.14 4.66 17.32
N THR A 128 -17.84 3.58 18.04
CA THR A 128 -18.67 3.13 19.18
C THR A 128 -18.51 4.01 20.41
N ARG A 129 -17.30 4.51 20.70
CA ARG A 129 -17.05 5.34 21.89
C ARG A 129 -17.39 6.81 21.72
N ARG A 130 -17.31 7.32 20.49
CA ARG A 130 -17.27 8.77 20.25
C ARG A 130 -18.40 9.28 19.37
N ASP A 131 -19.44 8.47 19.16
CA ASP A 131 -20.71 8.78 18.46
C ASP A 131 -20.60 9.97 17.49
N ILE A 132 -20.38 9.64 16.22
CA ILE A 132 -20.23 10.60 15.12
C ILE A 132 -21.57 10.96 14.52
#